data_AF-S5PSV7-F1
#
_entry.id   AF-S5PSV7-F1
#
_cell.length_a   1.000
_cell.length_b   1.000
_cell.length_c   1.000
_cell.angle_alpha   90.00
_cell.angle_beta   90.00
_cell.angle_gamma   90.00
#
_symmetry.space_group_name_H-M   'P 1'
#
loop_
_entity.id
_entity.type
_entity.pdbx_description
1 polymer ?
#
loop_
_entity_poly.entity_id
_entity_poly.type
_entity_poly.pdbx_seq_one_letter_code
_entity_poly.pdbx_strand_id
1 'polypeptide(L)'
;DVDLSKYITTIAGVMTLSQVKGFVRKNGVNEAKIDEIKNDNVQDTAEQKVQLLRNWHQLHGKKEAYDTLIKDLKKANLCTLAEKIQTIILKDITSDSENSNFRNEIQSLV
;
A
#
# COMPACT_ATOMS: atom_id res chain seq x y z
N ASP A 1 -13.06 -3.31 4.97
CA ASP A 1 -12.05 -2.49 4.30
C ASP A 1 -10.71 -3.18 4.41
N VAL A 2 -9.84 -3.01 3.43
CA VAL A 2 -8.50 -3.63 3.41
C VAL A 2 -7.58 -2.83 4.32
N ASP A 3 -6.93 -3.47 5.29
CA ASP A 3 -5.95 -2.78 6.14
C ASP A 3 -4.66 -2.54 5.36
N LEU A 4 -4.61 -1.38 4.69
CA LEU A 4 -3.47 -0.94 3.88
C LEU A 4 -2.17 -0.88 4.67
N SER A 5 -2.21 -0.73 6.00
CA SER A 5 -1.01 -0.64 6.85
C SER A 5 -0.09 -1.85 6.68
N LYS A 6 -0.65 -3.05 6.45
CA LYS A 6 0.11 -4.29 6.18
C LYS A 6 0.84 -4.26 4.83
N TYR A 7 0.30 -3.52 3.86
CA TYR A 7 0.78 -3.48 2.49
C TYR A 7 1.61 -2.24 2.17
N ILE A 8 1.74 -1.27 3.10
CA ILE A 8 2.51 -0.02 2.85
C ILE A 8 3.93 -0.31 2.38
N THR A 9 4.63 -1.23 3.06
CA THR A 9 6.01 -1.60 2.69
C THR A 9 6.07 -2.24 1.30
N THR A 10 5.10 -3.10 0.99
CA THR A 10 5.02 -3.75 -0.32
C THR A 10 4.71 -2.76 -1.44
N ILE A 11 3.78 -1.84 -1.21
CA ILE A 11 3.43 -0.75 -2.13
C ILE A 11 4.64 0.17 -2.34
N ALA A 12 5.32 0.56 -1.27
CA ALA A 12 6.56 1.34 -1.32
C ALA A 12 7.64 0.62 -2.15
N GLY A 13 7.72 -0.72 -2.05
CA GLY A 13 8.65 -1.54 -2.82
C GLY A 13 8.40 -1.51 -4.33
N VAL A 14 7.13 -1.52 -4.76
CA VAL A 14 6.78 -1.51 -6.19
C VAL A 14 6.69 -0.11 -6.81
N MET A 15 6.66 0.94 -5.99
CA MET A 15 6.64 2.33 -6.44
C MET A 15 8.02 2.98 -6.47
N THR A 16 8.22 3.91 -7.40
CA THR A 16 9.37 4.82 -7.39
C THR A 16 9.14 5.99 -6.42
N LEU A 17 10.22 6.60 -5.92
CA LEU A 17 10.12 7.73 -5.00
C LEU A 17 9.35 8.91 -5.60
N SER A 18 9.54 9.18 -6.90
CA SER A 18 8.82 10.23 -7.63
C SER A 18 7.31 9.97 -7.67
N GLN A 19 6.91 8.72 -7.94
CA GLN A 19 5.50 8.32 -7.95
C GLN A 19 4.88 8.45 -6.55
N VAL A 20 5.59 8.03 -5.50
CA VAL A 20 5.10 8.16 -4.11
C VAL A 20 4.91 9.63 -3.76
N LYS A 21 5.89 10.50 -4.02
CA LYS A 21 5.79 11.94 -3.76
C LYS A 21 4.62 12.58 -4.53
N GLY A 22 4.48 12.28 -5.81
CA GLY A 22 3.37 12.77 -6.62
C GLY A 22 2.02 12.29 -6.12
N PHE A 23 1.93 11.04 -5.67
CA PHE A 23 0.71 10.46 -5.13
C PHE A 23 0.29 11.13 -3.82
N VAL A 24 1.18 11.20 -2.83
CA VAL A 24 0.86 11.74 -1.50
C VAL A 24 0.53 13.24 -1.56
N ARG A 25 1.21 13.99 -2.42
CA ARG A 25 0.94 15.41 -2.69
C ARG A 25 -0.45 15.63 -3.26
N LYS A 26 -0.84 14.84 -4.28
CA LYS A 26 -2.19 14.90 -4.87
C LYS A 26 -3.28 14.51 -3.88
N ASN A 27 -2.93 13.69 -2.90
CA ASN A 27 -3.83 13.21 -1.87
C ASN A 27 -3.73 14.02 -0.55
N GLY A 28 -3.21 15.24 -0.57
CA GLY A 28 -3.32 16.16 0.55
C GLY A 28 -2.23 16.06 1.63
N VAL A 29 -1.16 15.29 1.42
CA VAL A 29 0.05 15.44 2.24
C VAL A 29 0.71 16.77 1.86
N ASN A 30 0.97 17.61 2.86
CA ASN A 30 1.55 18.93 2.64
C ASN A 30 3.03 18.84 2.19
N GLU A 31 3.50 19.84 1.43
CA GLU A 31 4.89 19.86 0.95
C GLU A 31 5.91 19.89 2.09
N ALA A 32 5.59 20.62 3.16
CA ALA A 32 6.46 20.71 4.34
C ALA A 32 6.77 19.33 4.94
N LYS A 33 5.77 18.44 5.04
CA LYS A 33 5.93 17.08 5.55
C LYS A 33 6.69 16.21 4.56
N ILE A 34 6.48 16.39 3.26
CA ILE A 34 7.23 15.67 2.22
C ILE A 34 8.72 16.05 2.30
N ASP A 35 9.04 17.33 2.47
CA ASP A 35 10.40 17.83 2.59
C ASP A 35 11.04 17.43 3.92
N GLU A 36 10.30 17.46 5.03
CA GLU A 36 10.73 16.95 6.34
C GLU A 36 11.15 15.47 6.22
N ILE A 37 10.27 14.60 5.72
CA ILE A 37 10.56 13.16 5.57
C ILE A 37 11.77 12.91 4.66
N LYS A 38 11.91 13.71 3.60
CA LYS A 38 13.05 13.65 2.69
C LYS A 38 14.35 14.03 3.40
N ASN A 39 14.32 15.06 4.23
CA ASN A 39 15.50 15.56 4.95
C ASN A 39 15.89 14.67 6.13
N ASP A 40 14.93 14.00 6.76
CA ASP A 40 15.19 13.05 7.85
C ASP A 40 15.81 11.74 7.33
N ASN A 41 15.49 11.35 6.09
CA ASN A 41 15.87 10.06 5.51
C ASN A 41 16.65 10.21 4.20
N VAL A 42 17.54 11.22 4.09
CA VAL A 42 18.20 11.59 2.81
C VAL A 42 18.86 10.40 2.10
N GLN A 43 19.49 9.49 2.83
CA GLN A 43 20.20 8.34 2.29
C GLN A 43 19.29 7.10 2.11
N ASP A 44 18.12 7.08 2.75
CA ASP A 44 17.22 5.93 2.72
C ASP A 44 15.97 6.21 1.90
N THR A 45 16.08 5.93 0.61
CA THR A 45 14.97 6.07 -0.33
C THR A 45 13.83 5.08 -0.05
N ALA A 46 14.11 3.92 0.53
CA ALA A 46 13.08 2.95 0.86
C ALA A 46 12.24 3.46 2.03
N GLU A 47 12.91 3.93 3.09
CA GLU A 47 12.27 4.51 4.27
C GLU A 47 11.48 5.79 3.91
N GLN A 48 12.03 6.67 3.04
CA GLN A 48 11.27 7.83 2.54
C GLN A 48 9.93 7.40 1.92
N LYS A 49 9.91 6.37 1.08
CA LYS A 49 8.67 5.89 0.44
C LYS A 49 7.68 5.35 1.46
N VAL A 50 8.15 4.57 2.43
CA VAL A 50 7.32 4.00 3.49
C VAL A 50 6.71 5.10 4.36
N GLN A 51 7.51 6.06 4.81
CA GLN A 51 7.07 7.17 5.65
C GLN A 51 6.04 8.06 4.96
N LEU A 52 6.25 8.39 3.67
CA LEU A 52 5.30 9.17 2.88
C LEU A 52 3.94 8.46 2.77
N LEU A 53 3.93 7.18 2.41
CA LEU A 53 2.70 6.40 2.31
C LEU A 53 2.02 6.20 3.67
N ARG A 54 2.80 6.04 4.74
CA ARG A 54 2.29 5.91 6.11
C ARG A 54 1.61 7.18 6.58
N ASN A 55 2.20 8.33 6.32
CA ASN A 55 1.62 9.63 6.65
C ASN A 55 0.32 9.86 5.89
N TRP A 56 0.31 9.59 4.58
CA TRP A 56 -0.89 9.66 3.77
C TRP A 56 -2.03 8.76 4.30
N HIS A 57 -1.73 7.51 4.63
CA HIS A 57 -2.71 6.56 5.17
C HIS A 57 -3.26 7.02 6.54
N GLN A 58 -2.43 7.65 7.37
CA GLN A 58 -2.87 8.22 8.65
C GLN A 58 -3.81 9.42 8.47
N LEU A 59 -3.62 10.23 7.42
CA LEU A 59 -4.46 11.40 7.13
C LEU A 59 -5.84 11.03 6.59
N HIS A 60 -5.92 10.06 5.69
CA HIS A 60 -7.19 9.61 5.09
C HIS A 60 -7.95 8.61 5.96
N GLY A 61 -7.26 7.99 6.92
CA GLY A 61 -7.82 6.91 7.73
C GLY A 61 -7.92 5.60 6.96
N LYS A 62 -8.42 4.55 7.63
CA LYS A 62 -8.52 3.21 7.03
C LYS A 62 -9.64 3.09 5.98
N LYS A 63 -10.62 4.00 6.00
CA LYS A 63 -11.83 3.89 5.19
C LYS A 63 -11.57 4.41 3.78
N GLU A 64 -11.82 3.60 2.76
CA GLU A 64 -11.66 3.93 1.32
C GLU A 64 -10.22 4.22 0.85
N ALA A 65 -9.21 4.06 1.71
CA ALA A 65 -7.82 4.32 1.36
C ALA A 65 -7.37 3.43 0.19
N TYR A 66 -7.80 2.16 0.15
CA TYR A 66 -7.48 1.24 -0.94
C TYR A 66 -8.12 1.68 -2.26
N ASP A 67 -9.41 2.01 -2.26
CA ASP A 67 -10.11 2.46 -3.45
C ASP A 67 -9.53 3.77 -4.00
N THR A 68 -9.16 4.69 -3.10
CA THR A 68 -8.48 5.94 -3.44
C THR A 68 -7.12 5.68 -4.09
N LEU A 69 -6.30 4.79 -3.51
CA LEU A 69 -5.02 4.38 -4.08
C LEU A 69 -5.18 3.85 -5.51
N ILE A 70 -6.08 2.90 -5.73
CA ILE A 70 -6.28 2.29 -7.05
C ILE A 70 -6.82 3.31 -8.06
N LYS A 71 -7.80 4.14 -7.68
CA LYS A 71 -8.35 5.18 -8.55
C LYS A 71 -7.29 6.18 -8.97
N ASP A 72 -6.47 6.66 -8.04
CA ASP A 72 -5.48 7.70 -8.33
C ASP A 72 -4.26 7.17 -9.09
N LEU A 73 -3.85 5.93 -8.85
CA LEU A 73 -2.85 5.27 -9.69
C LEU A 73 -3.33 5.14 -11.14
N LYS A 74 -4.60 4.76 -11.36
CA LYS A 74 -5.20 4.71 -12.70
C LYS A 74 -5.26 6.10 -13.35
N LYS A 75 -5.66 7.14 -12.60
CA LYS A 75 -5.65 8.54 -13.10
C LYS A 75 -4.25 9.04 -13.44
N ALA A 76 -3.21 8.51 -12.79
CA ALA A 76 -1.83 8.83 -13.09
C ALA A 76 -1.24 8.03 -14.28
N ASN A 77 -2.06 7.30 -15.03
CA ASN A 77 -1.65 6.34 -16.06
C ASN A 77 -0.72 5.22 -15.54
N LEU A 78 -0.78 4.92 -14.23
CA LEU A 78 -0.03 3.85 -13.58
C LEU A 78 -0.89 2.59 -13.43
N CYS A 79 -1.63 2.22 -14.48
CA CYS A 79 -2.57 1.10 -14.45
C CYS A 79 -1.89 -0.22 -14.09
N THR A 80 -0.72 -0.52 -14.67
CA THR A 80 0.06 -1.72 -14.36
C THR A 80 0.47 -1.80 -12.89
N LEU A 81 0.80 -0.65 -12.29
CA LEU A 81 1.14 -0.59 -10.86
C LEU A 81 -0.10 -0.84 -9.99
N ALA A 82 -1.22 -0.24 -10.35
CA ALA A 82 -2.50 -0.46 -9.68
C ALA A 82 -2.93 -1.92 -9.74
N GLU A 83 -2.80 -2.57 -10.90
CA GLU A 83 -3.06 -4.00 -11.09
C GLU A 83 -2.13 -4.86 -10.24
N LYS A 84 -0.83 -4.55 -10.22
CA LYS A 84 0.14 -5.28 -9.40
C LYS A 84 -0.19 -5.22 -7.90
N ILE A 85 -0.56 -4.04 -7.40
CA ILE A 85 -0.97 -3.84 -6.01
C ILE A 85 -2.26 -4.61 -5.70
N GLN A 86 -3.27 -4.52 -6.58
CA GLN A 86 -4.52 -5.29 -6.46
C GLN A 86 -4.25 -6.80 -6.40
N THR A 87 -3.41 -7.32 -7.30
CA THR A 87 -3.08 -8.76 -7.34
C THR A 87 -2.37 -9.23 -6.07
N ILE A 88 -1.43 -8.44 -5.54
CA ILE A 88 -0.72 -8.77 -4.29
C ILE A 88 -1.72 -8.89 -3.14
N ILE A 89 -2.59 -7.88 -2.98
CA ILE A 89 -3.57 -7.82 -1.89
C ILE A 89 -4.62 -8.92 -2.05
N LEU A 90 -5.14 -9.12 -3.26
CA LEU A 90 -6.13 -10.15 -3.54
C LEU A 90 -5.55 -11.55 -3.26
N LYS A 91 -4.31 -11.81 -3.72
CA LYS A 91 -3.64 -13.09 -3.48
C LYS A 91 -3.51 -13.38 -2.00
N ASP A 92 -3.07 -12.41 -1.21
CA ASP A 92 -2.91 -12.52 0.25
C ASP A 92 -4.24 -12.86 0.94
N ILE A 93 -5.31 -12.14 0.57
CA ILE A 93 -6.67 -12.40 1.07
C ILE A 93 -7.17 -13.80 0.68
N THR A 94 -6.91 -14.24 -0.56
CA THR A 94 -7.35 -15.56 -1.03
C THR A 94 -6.53 -16.71 -0.43
N SER A 95 -5.22 -16.52 -0.22
CA SER A 95 -4.34 -17.54 0.39
C SER A 95 -4.63 -17.75 1.87
N ASP A 96 -5.07 -16.72 2.58
CA ASP A 96 -5.59 -16.86 3.95
C ASP A 96 -6.88 -17.70 3.98
N SER A 97 -7.70 -17.64 2.92
CA SER A 97 -8.92 -18.45 2.81
C SER A 97 -8.64 -19.92 2.44
N GLU A 98 -7.61 -20.20 1.63
CA GLU A 98 -7.25 -21.56 1.25
C GLU A 98 -6.63 -22.35 2.43
N ASN A 99 -5.87 -21.69 3.32
CA ASN A 99 -5.35 -22.33 4.53
C ASN A 99 -6.42 -22.59 5.60
N SER A 100 -7.58 -21.95 5.50
CA SER A 100 -8.70 -22.18 6.43
C SER A 100 -9.46 -23.48 6.12
N ASN A 101 -9.41 -23.96 4.87
CA ASN A 101 -10.14 -25.17 4.45
C ASN A 101 -9.33 -26.47 4.58
N PHE A 102 -8.00 -26.42 4.66
CA PHE A 102 -7.19 -27.65 4.81
C PHE A 102 -7.14 -28.22 6.23
N ARG A 103 -7.62 -27.50 7.25
CA ARG A 103 -7.53 -27.96 8.65
C ARG A 103 -8.73 -28.78 9.15
N ASN A 104 -9.84 -28.81 8.39
CA ASN A 104 -11.06 -29.51 8.81
C ASN A 104 -11.23 -30.93 8.24
N GLU A 105 -10.34 -31.39 7.34
CA GLU A 105 -10.45 -32.75 6.77
C GLU A 105 -9.53 -33.79 7.40
N ILE A 106 -8.51 -33.39 8.18
CA ILE A 106 -7.55 -34.33 8.80
C ILE A 106 -8.04 -34.89 10.15
N GLN A 107 -9.22 -34.51 10.66
CA GLN A 107 -9.76 -35.01 11.93
C GLN A 107 -10.95 -35.99 11.78
N SER A 108 -11.39 -36.30 10.56
CA SER A 108 -12.52 -37.24 10.32
C SER A 108 -12.07 -38.66 9.88
N LEU A 109 -10.78 -38.96 9.97
CA LEU A 109 -10.21 -40.27 9.61
C LEU A 109 -9.28 -40.77 10.73
N VAL A 110 -9.82 -40.99 11.94
CA VAL A 110 -9.27 -41.91 12.95
C VAL A 110 -10.42 -42.63 13.63
#